data_AF-A0A2A2J5Y9-F1
#
_entry.id   AF-A0A2A2J5Y9-F1
#
_cell.length_a   1.000
_cell.length_b   1.000
_cell.length_c   1.000
_cell.angle_alpha   90.00
_cell.angle_beta   90.00
_cell.angle_gamma   90.00
#
_symmetry.space_group_name_H-M   'P 1'
#
loop_
_entity.id
_entity.type
_entity.pdbx_description
1 polymer ?
#
loop_
_entity_poly.entity_id
_entity_poly.type
_entity_poly.pdbx_seq_one_letter_code
_entity_poly.pdbx_strand_id
1 'polypeptide(L)'
;MPPPITIPTTTVPHVCPRNWGFYPQTYDCYTLKPISPYIPFSHSDGSIRTAGEHEFVEAFAAGFLSGVENCFTGQNDTEMFTIGKAGYSDRNLIWQDGEPMNYAPQTECPTLTMPFNGYTPIIAVIDSHGKVCWQASNDTSFEDIPSYCKYFLCKKDGH
;
A
#
# COMPACT_ATOMS: atom_id res chain seq x y z
N MET A 1 8.09 -15.04 -26.13
CA MET A 1 7.68 -13.98 -25.19
C MET A 1 6.16 -13.99 -25.19
N PRO A 2 5.47 -14.39 -24.10
CA PRO A 2 4.02 -14.30 -24.06
C PRO A 2 3.59 -12.82 -24.12
N PRO A 3 2.45 -12.49 -24.76
CA PRO A 3 1.95 -11.13 -24.83
C PRO A 3 1.57 -10.63 -23.41
N PRO A 4 1.70 -9.32 -23.14
CA PRO A 4 1.22 -8.76 -21.89
C PRO A 4 -0.28 -9.02 -21.77
N ILE A 5 -0.70 -9.59 -20.64
CA ILE A 5 -2.12 -9.76 -20.32
C ILE A 5 -2.69 -8.35 -20.12
N THR A 6 -3.42 -7.88 -21.12
CA THR A 6 -4.25 -6.68 -21.02
C THR A 6 -5.56 -7.10 -20.40
N ILE A 7 -5.63 -7.08 -19.06
CA ILE A 7 -6.92 -7.16 -18.37
C ILE A 7 -7.64 -5.84 -18.72
N PRO A 8 -8.79 -5.87 -19.41
CA PRO A 8 -9.56 -4.66 -19.68
C PRO A 8 -10.12 -4.16 -18.35
N THR A 9 -9.41 -3.20 -17.76
CA THR A 9 -9.85 -2.46 -16.58
C THR A 9 -10.85 -1.41 -17.05
N THR A 10 -12.13 -1.76 -17.07
CA THR A 10 -13.19 -0.74 -17.21
C THR A 10 -13.16 0.12 -15.97
N THR A 11 -12.48 1.26 -16.02
CA THR A 11 -12.57 2.32 -15.00
C THR A 11 -13.97 2.92 -15.07
N VAL A 12 -14.79 2.64 -14.06
CA VAL A 12 -16.12 3.21 -13.85
C VAL A 12 -15.97 4.46 -12.99
N PRO A 13 -16.34 5.65 -13.52
CA PRO A 13 -16.34 6.87 -12.73
C PRO A 13 -17.22 6.76 -11.50
N HIS A 14 -16.68 7.09 -10.33
CA HIS A 14 -17.45 7.15 -9.10
C HIS A 14 -16.93 8.24 -8.15
N VAL A 15 -17.74 8.57 -7.14
CA VAL A 15 -17.41 9.58 -6.13
C VAL A 15 -16.79 8.90 -4.92
N CYS A 16 -15.63 9.40 -4.49
CA CYS A 16 -15.00 8.92 -3.27
C CYS A 16 -15.83 9.26 -2.03
N PRO A 17 -15.83 8.37 -1.01
CA PRO A 17 -16.35 8.73 0.29
C PRO A 17 -15.67 9.99 0.84
N ARG A 18 -16.36 10.71 1.73
CA ARG A 18 -15.80 11.91 2.35
C ARG A 18 -14.49 11.57 3.07
N ASN A 19 -13.48 12.44 2.93
CA ASN A 19 -12.13 12.32 3.50
C ASN A 19 -11.24 11.23 2.89
N TRP A 20 -11.61 10.67 1.74
CA TRP A 20 -10.74 9.78 0.97
C TRP A 20 -10.00 10.58 -0.10
N GLY A 21 -8.73 10.25 -0.34
CA GLY A 21 -7.96 10.75 -1.48
C GLY A 21 -8.49 10.15 -2.78
N PHE A 22 -8.60 10.97 -3.82
CA PHE A 22 -9.08 10.54 -5.14
C PHE A 22 -7.93 10.53 -6.15
N TYR A 23 -7.71 9.38 -6.79
CA TYR A 23 -6.76 9.21 -7.87
C TYR A 23 -7.49 9.21 -9.23
N PRO A 24 -7.50 10.33 -9.98
CA PRO A 24 -8.42 10.52 -11.11
C PRO A 24 -8.16 9.62 -12.33
N GLN A 25 -6.96 9.06 -12.45
CA GLN A 25 -6.51 8.30 -13.61
C GLN A 25 -7.24 6.95 -13.70
N THR A 26 -7.55 6.37 -12.55
CA THR A 26 -8.27 5.09 -12.44
C THR A 26 -9.58 5.20 -11.66
N TYR A 27 -9.90 6.40 -11.19
CA TYR A 27 -11.02 6.70 -10.29
C TYR A 27 -10.94 5.98 -8.95
N ASP A 28 -9.75 5.52 -8.54
CA ASP A 28 -9.57 4.82 -7.27
C ASP A 28 -9.60 5.80 -6.10
N CYS A 29 -10.13 5.34 -4.97
CA CYS A 29 -10.20 6.13 -3.75
C CYS A 29 -9.35 5.50 -2.65
N TYR A 30 -8.61 6.32 -1.91
CA TYR A 30 -7.67 5.87 -0.88
C TYR A 30 -7.96 6.50 0.47
N THR A 31 -7.75 5.75 1.54
CA THR A 31 -7.63 6.29 2.89
C THR A 31 -6.67 5.46 3.72
N LEU A 32 -6.03 6.05 4.71
CA LEU A 32 -5.36 5.30 5.76
C LEU A 32 -6.32 5.10 6.93
N LYS A 33 -6.29 3.91 7.53
CA LYS A 33 -7.04 3.60 8.75
C LYS A 33 -6.13 2.98 9.80
N PRO A 34 -6.35 3.25 11.10
CA PRO A 34 -5.61 2.59 12.16
C PRO A 34 -5.99 1.11 12.24
N ILE A 35 -5.00 0.26 12.50
CA ILE A 35 -5.25 -1.16 12.77
C ILE A 35 -5.99 -1.27 14.10
N SER A 36 -7.28 -1.62 14.02
CA SER A 36 -8.08 -1.94 15.20
C SER A 36 -8.02 -3.45 15.45
N PRO A 37 -7.77 -3.91 16.69
CA PRO A 37 -7.84 -5.34 17.01
C PRO A 37 -9.25 -5.93 16.79
N TYR A 38 -10.26 -5.09 16.59
CA TYR A 38 -11.65 -5.48 16.35
C TYR A 38 -12.06 -5.46 14.87
N ILE A 39 -11.23 -4.92 13.98
CA ILE A 39 -11.48 -4.92 12.54
C ILE A 39 -10.44 -5.84 11.92
N PRO A 40 -10.79 -7.09 11.56
CA PRO A 40 -9.87 -7.94 10.83
C PRO A 40 -9.42 -7.22 9.55
N PHE A 41 -8.18 -7.47 9.12
CA PHE A 41 -7.57 -6.99 7.87
C PHE A 41 -8.40 -7.22 6.59
N SER A 42 -9.60 -7.80 6.67
CA SER A 42 -10.38 -8.33 5.55
C SER A 42 -11.35 -7.36 4.90
N HIS A 43 -11.43 -6.09 5.32
CA HIS A 43 -12.44 -5.14 4.77
C HIS A 43 -11.85 -3.97 3.99
N SER A 44 -10.53 -3.92 3.85
CA SER A 44 -9.86 -3.02 2.91
C SER A 44 -8.40 -3.41 2.79
N ASP A 45 -8.06 -4.09 1.69
CA ASP A 45 -6.69 -4.28 1.25
C ASP A 45 -6.41 -3.18 0.21
N GLY A 46 -5.33 -2.44 0.37
CA GLY A 46 -4.85 -1.52 -0.66
C GLY A 46 -4.04 -2.28 -1.70
N SER A 47 -4.00 -1.73 -2.90
CA SER A 47 -3.19 -2.21 -4.01
C SER A 47 -2.68 -1.01 -4.80
N ILE A 48 -1.48 -1.16 -5.37
CA ILE A 48 -0.84 -0.13 -6.18
C ILE A 48 -0.29 -0.80 -7.44
N ARG A 49 -0.67 -0.30 -8.60
CA ARG A 49 -0.39 -0.91 -9.91
C ARG A 49 0.64 -0.16 -10.73
N THR A 50 0.79 1.14 -10.48
CA THR A 50 1.59 2.02 -11.32
C THR A 50 2.46 2.97 -10.50
N ALA A 51 3.51 3.53 -11.13
CA ALA A 51 4.35 4.55 -10.51
C ALA A 51 3.55 5.81 -10.13
N GLY A 52 2.62 6.27 -11.00
CA GLY A 52 1.80 7.46 -10.69
C GLY A 52 0.82 7.24 -9.53
N GLU A 53 0.29 6.04 -9.39
CA GLU A 53 -0.55 5.65 -8.23
C GLU A 53 0.28 5.58 -6.95
N HIS A 54 1.53 5.11 -7.04
CA HIS A 54 2.47 5.13 -5.93
C HIS A 54 2.82 6.56 -5.48
N GLU A 55 3.18 7.45 -6.41
CA GLU A 55 3.47 8.86 -6.13
C GLU A 55 2.28 9.56 -5.46
N PHE A 56 1.05 9.26 -5.91
CA PHE A 56 -0.16 9.76 -5.28
C PHE A 56 -0.32 9.24 -3.84
N VAL A 57 -0.19 7.93 -3.64
CA VAL A 57 -0.34 7.31 -2.31
C VAL A 57 0.74 7.80 -1.34
N GLU A 58 1.97 7.99 -1.81
CA GLU A 58 3.07 8.57 -1.04
C GLU A 58 2.72 9.98 -0.53
N ALA A 59 2.35 10.88 -1.44
CA ALA A 59 2.00 12.26 -1.07
C ALA A 59 0.78 12.30 -0.13
N PHE A 60 -0.21 11.43 -0.37
CA PHE A 60 -1.38 11.29 0.49
C PHE A 60 -1.01 10.77 1.89
N ALA A 61 -0.19 9.72 1.97
CA ALA A 61 0.24 9.11 3.23
C ALA A 61 1.09 10.06 4.06
N ALA A 62 2.05 10.76 3.45
CA ALA A 62 2.87 11.75 4.14
C ALA A 62 2.01 12.88 4.74
N GLY A 63 1.02 13.38 3.99
CA GLY A 63 0.06 14.36 4.49
C GLY A 63 -0.76 13.84 5.67
N PHE A 64 -1.25 12.60 5.59
CA PHE A 64 -2.02 11.97 6.67
C PHE A 64 -1.17 11.76 7.93
N LEU A 65 0.02 11.20 7.80
CA LEU A 65 0.90 10.82 8.91
C LEU A 65 1.48 12.05 9.62
N SER A 66 1.73 13.15 8.91
CA SER A 66 2.11 14.43 9.52
C SER A 66 1.09 14.96 10.54
N GLY A 67 -0.17 14.55 10.45
CA GLY A 67 -1.22 14.91 11.41
C GLY A 67 -1.34 13.94 12.61
N VAL A 68 -0.55 12.87 12.65
CA VAL A 68 -0.57 11.85 13.71
C VAL A 68 0.56 12.13 14.71
N GLU A 69 0.38 13.18 15.52
CA GLU A 69 1.41 13.75 16.41
C GLU A 69 2.02 12.79 17.46
N ASN A 70 1.52 11.56 17.61
CA ASN A 70 1.92 10.65 18.69
C ASN A 70 2.66 9.37 18.24
N CYS A 71 2.84 9.16 16.94
CA CYS A 71 3.29 7.86 16.41
C CYS A 71 4.72 7.82 15.87
N PHE A 72 5.21 8.95 15.37
CA PHE A 72 6.53 9.07 14.77
C PHE A 72 7.11 10.43 15.17
N THR A 73 7.55 10.55 16.43
CA THR A 73 7.93 11.83 17.05
C THR A 73 9.44 12.02 17.14
N GLY A 74 10.21 10.94 17.02
CA GLY A 74 11.65 10.97 16.87
C GLY A 74 12.07 11.34 15.46
N GLN A 75 13.13 12.14 15.31
CA GLN A 75 13.73 12.47 14.00
C GLN A 75 14.21 11.26 13.17
N ASN A 76 14.30 10.08 13.80
CA ASN A 76 14.71 8.82 13.19
C ASN A 76 13.56 7.79 13.16
N ASP A 77 12.37 8.16 13.61
CA ASP A 77 11.23 7.24 13.58
C ASP A 77 10.85 7.04 12.13
N THR A 78 10.95 5.79 11.67
CA THR A 78 10.58 5.42 10.32
C THR A 78 9.07 5.25 10.27
N GLU A 79 8.38 6.12 9.54
CA GLU A 79 6.94 5.99 9.38
C GLU A 79 6.64 4.76 8.52
N MET A 80 5.66 3.96 8.93
CA MET A 80 5.31 2.74 8.21
C MET A 80 3.80 2.55 8.16
N PHE A 81 3.31 2.03 7.03
CA PHE A 81 1.94 1.59 6.89
C PHE A 81 1.86 0.34 6.00
N THR A 82 0.87 -0.51 6.25
CA THR A 82 0.58 -1.65 5.37
C THR A 82 -0.11 -1.14 4.11
N ILE A 83 0.38 -1.53 2.93
CA ILE A 83 -0.30 -1.25 1.65
C ILE A 83 -1.45 -2.26 1.48
N GLY A 84 -1.12 -3.53 1.48
CA GLY A 84 -2.02 -4.66 1.31
C GLY A 84 -1.22 -5.94 1.38
N LYS A 85 -1.80 -7.08 0.99
CA LYS A 85 -1.05 -8.33 0.91
C LYS A 85 -0.81 -8.71 -0.54
N ALA A 86 0.37 -9.21 -0.84
CA ALA A 86 0.72 -9.72 -2.16
C ALA A 86 1.26 -11.14 -2.08
N GLY A 87 1.19 -11.87 -3.17
CA GLY A 87 1.65 -13.25 -3.26
C GLY A 87 1.79 -13.70 -4.71
N TYR A 88 2.14 -14.96 -4.91
CA TYR A 88 2.25 -15.54 -6.24
C TYR A 88 0.97 -16.26 -6.64
N SER A 89 0.46 -15.97 -7.83
CA SER A 89 -0.56 -16.75 -8.53
C SER A 89 -0.09 -17.02 -9.96
N ASP A 90 -0.05 -18.29 -10.35
CA ASP A 90 0.44 -18.72 -11.67
C ASP A 90 1.79 -18.10 -12.07
N ARG A 91 2.73 -18.00 -11.10
CA ARG A 91 4.07 -17.38 -11.22
C ARG A 91 4.09 -15.87 -11.42
N ASN A 92 2.93 -15.21 -11.39
CA ASN A 92 2.83 -13.76 -11.41
C ASN A 92 2.64 -13.22 -9.99
N LEU A 93 3.21 -12.06 -9.71
CA LEU A 93 3.00 -11.37 -8.45
C LEU A 93 1.66 -10.62 -8.51
N ILE A 94 0.79 -10.88 -7.54
CA ILE A 94 -0.54 -10.29 -7.47
C ILE A 94 -0.85 -9.80 -6.06
N TRP A 95 -1.66 -8.76 -5.97
CA TRP A 95 -2.30 -8.31 -4.74
C TRP A 95 -3.42 -9.28 -4.34
N GLN A 96 -3.76 -9.33 -3.05
CA GLN A 96 -4.77 -10.23 -2.49
C GLN A 96 -6.18 -9.95 -3.01
N ASP A 97 -6.45 -8.70 -3.41
CA ASP A 97 -7.68 -8.29 -4.08
C ASP A 97 -7.79 -8.80 -5.53
N GLY A 98 -6.72 -9.42 -6.07
CA GLY A 98 -6.65 -9.93 -7.42
C GLY A 98 -6.03 -8.96 -8.43
N GLU A 99 -5.68 -7.73 -8.02
CA GLU A 99 -5.00 -6.78 -8.90
C GLU A 99 -3.55 -7.23 -9.19
N PRO A 100 -3.04 -6.99 -10.40
CA PRO A 100 -1.66 -7.33 -10.72
C PRO A 100 -0.68 -6.39 -10.01
N MET A 101 0.37 -6.95 -9.41
CA MET A 101 1.44 -6.16 -8.78
C MET A 101 2.54 -5.89 -9.81
N ASN A 102 2.24 -5.02 -10.77
CA ASN A 102 3.13 -4.69 -11.89
C ASN A 102 4.21 -3.65 -11.56
N TYR A 103 4.13 -3.05 -10.37
CA TYR A 103 5.02 -1.99 -9.91
C TYR A 103 5.51 -2.30 -8.50
N ALA A 104 6.77 -1.95 -8.24
CA ALA A 104 7.33 -1.76 -6.91
C ALA A 104 8.49 -0.75 -7.05
N PRO A 105 8.69 0.17 -6.10
CA PRO A 105 9.82 1.09 -6.13
C PRO A 105 11.12 0.29 -5.94
N GLN A 106 11.98 0.28 -6.97
CA GLN A 106 13.26 -0.45 -6.96
C GLN A 106 14.46 0.50 -6.92
N THR A 107 14.31 1.73 -7.43
CA THR A 107 15.42 2.70 -7.48
C THR A 107 15.82 3.08 -6.07
N GLU A 108 17.03 2.68 -5.68
CA GLU A 108 17.59 2.94 -4.35
C GLU A 108 16.71 2.44 -3.18
N CYS A 109 15.85 1.46 -3.43
CA CYS A 109 15.08 0.73 -2.43
C CYS A 109 15.58 -0.71 -2.33
N PRO A 110 15.44 -1.37 -1.16
CA PRO A 110 15.67 -2.80 -1.06
C PRO A 110 14.81 -3.57 -2.08
N THR A 111 15.37 -4.64 -2.67
CA THR A 111 14.59 -5.49 -3.56
C THR A 111 13.47 -6.17 -2.77
N LEU A 112 12.22 -5.90 -3.15
CA LEU A 112 11.06 -6.57 -2.59
C LEU A 112 11.15 -8.08 -2.86
N THR A 113 11.40 -8.86 -1.81
CA THR A 113 11.50 -10.33 -1.89
C THR A 113 10.23 -10.94 -1.33
N MET A 114 9.46 -11.60 -2.20
CA MET A 114 8.17 -12.19 -1.83
C MET A 114 8.33 -13.67 -1.50
N PRO A 115 7.84 -14.15 -0.35
CA PRO A 115 7.86 -15.58 -0.06
C PRO A 115 6.93 -16.32 -1.03
N PHE A 116 7.32 -17.53 -1.42
CA PHE A 116 6.55 -18.34 -2.37
C PHE A 116 5.24 -18.92 -1.79
N ASN A 117 5.05 -18.84 -0.47
CA ASN A 117 3.92 -19.47 0.22
C ASN A 117 2.93 -18.43 0.74
N GLY A 118 1.79 -18.30 0.04
CA GLY A 118 0.65 -17.48 0.48
C GLY A 118 0.80 -15.98 0.20
N TYR A 119 -0.08 -15.19 0.83
CA TYR A 119 -0.08 -13.75 0.74
C TYR A 119 0.64 -13.13 1.94
N THR A 120 1.56 -12.22 1.68
CA THR A 120 2.37 -11.52 2.68
C THR A 120 2.04 -10.04 2.67
N PRO A 121 1.82 -9.41 3.84
CA PRO A 121 1.64 -7.97 3.92
C PRO A 121 2.87 -7.22 3.38
N ILE A 122 2.60 -6.22 2.54
CA ILE A 122 3.60 -5.30 2.01
C ILE A 122 3.52 -4.02 2.81
N ILE A 123 4.66 -3.63 3.36
CA ILE A 123 4.82 -2.44 4.18
C ILE A 123 5.47 -1.36 3.34
N ALA A 124 4.84 -0.19 3.29
CA ALA A 124 5.46 1.04 2.85
C ALA A 124 6.28 1.59 4.02
N VAL A 125 7.57 1.76 3.79
CA VAL A 125 8.55 2.28 4.75
C VAL A 125 9.00 3.65 4.26
N ILE A 126 8.72 4.68 5.05
CA ILE A 126 9.02 6.08 4.73
C ILE A 126 10.27 6.49 5.49
N ASP A 127 11.34 6.87 4.78
CA ASP A 127 12.55 7.37 5.42
C ASP A 127 12.41 8.84 5.88
N SER A 128 13.42 9.34 6.60
CA SER A 128 13.42 10.72 7.10
C SER A 128 13.47 11.81 6.02
N HIS A 129 13.69 11.44 4.76
CA HIS A 129 13.65 12.33 3.59
C HIS A 129 12.33 12.20 2.81
N GLY A 130 11.37 11.40 3.31
CA GLY A 130 10.06 11.18 2.72
C GLY A 130 10.03 10.08 1.65
N LYS A 131 11.15 9.40 1.38
CA LYS A 131 11.20 8.37 0.34
C LYS A 131 10.50 7.10 0.81
N VAL A 132 9.65 6.54 -0.06
CA VAL A 132 8.83 5.37 0.26
C VAL A 132 9.34 4.11 -0.43
N CYS A 133 9.88 3.17 0.35
CA CYS A 133 10.28 1.85 -0.13
C CYS A 133 9.28 0.77 0.28
N TRP A 134 9.12 -0.27 -0.54
CA TRP A 134 8.23 -1.38 -0.23
C TRP A 134 9.04 -2.58 0.24
N GLN A 135 8.62 -3.14 1.37
CA GLN A 135 9.26 -4.31 1.96
C GLN A 135 8.20 -5.30 2.43
N ALA A 136 8.51 -6.59 2.39
CA ALA A 136 7.64 -7.59 2.98
C ALA A 136 7.64 -7.43 4.51
N SER A 137 6.53 -7.70 5.18
CA SER A 137 6.40 -7.42 6.61
C SER A 137 7.47 -8.09 7.48
N ASN A 138 7.94 -9.27 7.08
CA ASN A 138 9.03 -10.01 7.73
C ASN A 138 10.40 -9.31 7.66
N ASP A 139 10.57 -8.35 6.76
CA ASP A 139 11.81 -7.60 6.57
C ASP A 139 11.74 -6.21 7.22
N THR A 140 10.70 -5.95 8.03
CA THR A 140 10.46 -4.65 8.69
C THR A 140 10.22 -4.81 10.18
N SER A 141 10.36 -3.72 10.93
CA SER A 141 9.93 -3.64 12.34
C SER A 141 8.45 -3.25 12.49
N PHE A 142 7.63 -3.44 11.44
CA PHE A 142 6.23 -3.03 11.46
C PHE A 142 5.45 -3.68 12.61
N GLU A 143 5.79 -4.92 12.97
CA GLU A 143 5.13 -5.61 14.06
C GLU A 143 5.46 -5.05 15.45
N ASP A 144 6.61 -4.40 15.60
CA ASP A 144 7.08 -3.79 16.85
C ASP A 144 6.45 -2.42 17.10
N ILE A 145 5.84 -1.81 16.08
CA ILE A 145 5.14 -0.53 16.20
C ILE A 145 3.91 -0.72 17.11
N PRO A 146 3.59 0.20 18.03
CA PRO A 146 2.36 0.12 18.81
C PRO A 146 1.12 0.07 17.91
N SER A 147 0.13 -0.77 18.23
CA SER A 147 -1.04 -0.97 17.35
C SER A 147 -1.80 0.33 17.01
N TYR A 148 -1.79 1.33 17.90
CA TYR A 148 -2.39 2.64 17.67
C TYR A 148 -1.63 3.50 16.64
N CYS A 149 -0.43 3.09 16.24
CA CYS A 149 0.43 3.68 15.23
C CYS A 149 0.60 2.82 13.99
N LYS A 150 -0.03 1.64 13.96
CA LYS A 150 -0.08 0.84 12.75
C LYS A 150 -1.25 1.32 11.90
N TYR A 151 -0.96 1.70 10.66
CA TYR A 151 -1.97 2.07 9.68
C TYR A 151 -1.97 1.09 8.52
N PHE A 152 -3.12 0.96 7.88
CA PHE A 152 -3.26 0.22 6.64
C PHE A 152 -3.97 1.07 5.59
N LEU A 153 -3.51 0.94 4.36
CA LEU A 153 -4.08 1.57 3.19
C LEU A 153 -5.36 0.84 2.81
N CYS A 154 -6.43 1.59 2.73
CA CYS A 154 -7.67 1.14 2.15
C CYS A 154 -7.76 1.69 0.73
N LYS A 155 -8.10 0.82 -0.22
CA LYS A 155 -8.50 1.22 -1.55
C LYS A 155 -9.97 0.87 -1.78
N LYS A 156 -10.66 1.72 -2.53
CA LYS A 156 -11.93 1.41 -3.16
C LYS A 156 -11.74 1.60 -4.66
N ASP A 157 -11.82 0.49 -5.38
CA ASP A 157 -11.52 0.46 -6.79
C ASP A 157 -12.61 1.13 -7.61
N GLY A 158 -12.19 1.77 -8.69
CA GLY A 158 -13.07 2.22 -9.76
C GLY A 158 -13.48 1.11 -10.72
N HIS A 159 -13.24 -0.17 -10.40
CA HIS A 159 -13.51 -1.30 -11.28
C HIS A 159 -14.79 -2.06 -10.92
#